data_AF-A0A1F9LIT3-F1
#
_entry.id   AF-A0A1F9LIT3-F1
#
_cell.length_a   1.000
_cell.length_b   1.000
_cell.length_c   1.000
_cell.angle_alpha   90.00
_cell.angle_beta   90.00
_cell.angle_gamma   90.00
#
_symmetry.space_group_name_H-M   'P 1'
#
loop_
_entity.id
_entity.type
_entity.pdbx_description
1 polymer ?
#
loop_
_entity_poly.entity_id
_entity_poly.type
_entity_poly.pdbx_seq_one_letter_code
_entity_poly.pdbx_strand_id
1 'polypeptide(L)'
;MTVYGLHVHIGVESGEKAVAISNAAIRYLPHLLALSASSPYWEGQDTGMQSCRAGVMQSYPISGLPYYFPSWPEFERYCDTLLQTGAIISLKDL
;
A
#
# COMPACT_ATOMS: atom_id res chain seq x y z
N MET A 1 -15.93 -11.92 1.77
CA MET A 1 -16.01 -10.45 1.63
C MET A 1 -14.80 -10.02 0.82
N THR A 2 -14.99 -9.34 -0.31
CA THR A 2 -13.96 -9.19 -1.34
C THR A 2 -13.91 -7.74 -1.82
N VAL A 3 -12.70 -7.22 -1.98
CA VAL A 3 -12.43 -5.95 -2.66
C VAL A 3 -11.70 -6.22 -3.98
N TYR A 4 -11.78 -5.29 -4.92
CA TYR A 4 -11.10 -5.37 -6.22
C TYR A 4 -10.20 -4.15 -6.40
N GLY A 5 -9.05 -4.30 -7.02
CA GLY A 5 -8.12 -3.19 -7.24
C GLY A 5 -7.28 -3.39 -8.50
N LEU A 6 -6.86 -2.28 -9.09
CA LEU A 6 -5.84 -2.25 -10.13
C LEU A 6 -4.47 -2.05 -9.47
N HIS A 7 -3.52 -2.93 -9.79
CA HIS A 7 -2.15 -2.85 -9.30
C HIS A 7 -1.23 -2.57 -10.50
N VAL A 8 -0.39 -1.54 -10.39
CA VAL A 8 0.51 -1.10 -11.46
C VAL A 8 1.95 -1.30 -10.99
N HIS A 9 2.74 -2.04 -11.76
CA HIS A 9 4.14 -2.30 -11.47
C HIS A 9 5.03 -1.43 -12.37
N ILE A 10 5.99 -0.74 -11.76
CA ILE A 10 6.95 0.11 -12.48
C ILE A 10 8.36 -0.42 -12.16
N GLY A 11 9.03 -0.96 -13.18
CA GLY A 11 10.41 -1.41 -13.06
C GLY A 11 11.38 -0.24 -12.96
N VAL A 12 12.39 -0.36 -12.10
CA VAL A 12 13.43 0.65 -11.89
C VAL A 12 14.81 -0.01 -11.77
N GLU A 13 15.87 0.76 -11.98
CA GLU A 13 17.24 0.27 -12.15
C GLU A 13 17.90 -0.27 -10.86
N SER A 14 17.41 0.12 -9.69
CA SER A 14 17.99 -0.29 -8.40
C SER A 14 17.01 -0.17 -7.24
N GLY A 15 17.30 -0.87 -6.14
CA GLY A 15 16.54 -0.77 -4.89
C GLY A 15 16.56 0.64 -4.28
N GLU A 16 17.70 1.34 -4.36
CA GLU A 16 17.80 2.72 -3.88
C GLU A 16 16.86 3.66 -4.64
N LYS A 17 16.78 3.50 -5.96
CA LYS A 17 15.85 4.25 -6.79
C LYS A 17 14.40 3.89 -6.47
N ALA A 18 14.12 2.61 -6.19
CA ALA A 18 12.79 2.15 -5.78
C ALA A 18 12.35 2.82 -4.47
N VAL A 19 13.19 2.83 -3.42
CA VAL A 19 12.88 3.48 -2.14
C VAL A 19 12.68 4.98 -2.31
N ALA A 20 13.57 5.66 -3.05
CA ALA A 20 13.43 7.10 -3.31
C ALA A 20 12.12 7.45 -4.02
N ILE A 21 11.73 6.66 -5.03
CA ILE A 21 10.46 6.84 -5.75
C ILE A 21 9.27 6.53 -4.84
N SER A 22 9.30 5.44 -4.08
CA SER A 22 8.22 5.08 -3.14
C SER A 22 7.98 6.17 -2.10
N ASN A 23 9.04 6.72 -1.51
CA ASN A 23 8.94 7.84 -0.56
C ASN A 23 8.30 9.08 -1.20
N ALA A 24 8.65 9.39 -2.46
CA ALA A 24 8.09 10.52 -3.18
C ALA A 24 6.62 10.28 -3.60
N ALA A 25 6.28 9.04 -3.96
CA ALA A 25 4.97 8.64 -4.45
C ALA A 25 3.85 8.89 -3.43
N ILE A 26 4.14 8.82 -2.12
CA ILE A 26 3.18 9.10 -1.04
C ILE A 26 2.46 10.44 -1.24
N ARG A 27 3.16 11.46 -1.76
CA ARG A 27 2.60 12.80 -2.02
C ARG A 27 1.49 12.79 -3.08
N TYR A 28 1.49 11.80 -3.97
CA TYR A 28 0.56 11.68 -5.07
C TYR A 28 -0.56 10.65 -4.82
N LEU A 29 -0.44 9.82 -3.78
CA LEU A 29 -1.47 8.82 -3.44
C LEU A 29 -2.88 9.41 -3.27
N PRO A 30 -3.08 10.59 -2.64
CA PRO A 30 -4.41 11.19 -2.54
C PRO A 30 -5.03 11.54 -3.90
N HIS A 31 -4.20 11.99 -4.85
CA HIS A 31 -4.65 12.35 -6.20
C HIS A 31 -5.04 11.09 -6.98
N LEU A 32 -4.22 10.04 -6.90
CA LEU A 32 -4.51 8.76 -7.52
C LEU A 32 -5.79 8.15 -6.95
N LEU A 33 -5.96 8.16 -5.63
CA LEU A 33 -7.18 7.70 -4.97
C LEU A 33 -8.42 8.47 -5.45
N ALA A 34 -8.34 9.80 -5.53
CA ALA A 34 -9.45 10.63 -5.99
C ALA A 34 -9.82 10.34 -7.45
N LEU A 35 -8.83 10.19 -8.33
CA LEU A 35 -9.04 9.88 -9.75
C LEU A 35 -9.57 8.47 -9.98
N SER A 36 -9.19 7.51 -9.12
CA SER A 36 -9.58 6.10 -9.25
C SER A 36 -10.76 5.70 -8.38
N ALA A 37 -11.40 6.63 -7.67
CA ALA A 37 -12.45 6.32 -6.72
C ALA A 37 -13.68 5.71 -7.43
N SER A 38 -13.98 4.44 -7.13
CA SER A 38 -15.05 3.69 -7.79
C SER A 38 -15.76 2.70 -6.85
N SER A 39 -15.75 2.97 -5.55
CA SER A 39 -16.34 2.06 -4.54
C SER A 39 -17.15 2.81 -3.49
N PRO A 40 -18.30 3.42 -3.85
CA PRO A 40 -19.12 4.14 -2.88
C PRO A 40 -20.02 3.22 -2.03
N TYR A 41 -20.26 1.99 -2.45
CA TYR A 41 -21.14 1.04 -1.76
C TYR A 41 -20.37 -0.10 -1.08
N TRP A 42 -20.86 -0.55 0.07
CA TRP A 42 -20.38 -1.73 0.79
C TRP A 42 -21.56 -2.54 1.32
N GLU A 43 -21.61 -3.84 1.03
CA GLU A 43 -22.71 -4.74 1.45
C GLU A 43 -24.11 -4.20 1.11
N GLY A 44 -24.24 -3.55 -0.05
CA GLY A 44 -25.50 -2.98 -0.53
C GLY A 44 -25.87 -1.63 0.10
N GLN A 45 -25.05 -1.10 1.00
CA GLN A 45 -25.28 0.20 1.66
C GLN A 45 -24.38 1.28 1.06
N ASP A 46 -24.94 2.48 0.88
CA ASP A 46 -24.15 3.68 0.55
C ASP A 46 -23.30 4.06 1.76
N THR A 47 -21.99 4.15 1.56
CA THR A 47 -21.04 4.44 2.64
C THR A 47 -20.84 5.93 2.89
N GLY A 48 -21.34 6.80 2.00
CA GLY A 48 -21.04 8.24 2.01
C GLY A 48 -19.61 8.59 1.58
N MET A 49 -18.77 7.60 1.26
CA MET A 49 -17.43 7.77 0.71
C MET A 49 -17.43 7.58 -0.80
N GLN A 50 -16.46 8.18 -1.49
CA GLN A 50 -16.23 7.88 -2.92
C GLN A 50 -15.43 6.57 -3.12
N SER A 51 -14.65 6.17 -2.11
CA SER A 51 -13.89 4.92 -2.13
C SER A 51 -13.82 4.28 -0.75
N CYS A 52 -14.83 3.50 -0.39
CA CYS A 52 -14.86 2.69 0.83
C CYS A 52 -13.80 1.59 0.82
N ARG A 53 -13.37 1.12 -0.36
CA ARG A 53 -12.29 0.13 -0.52
C ARG A 53 -11.03 0.54 0.23
N ALA A 54 -10.65 1.81 0.17
CA ALA A 54 -9.45 2.30 0.82
C ALA A 54 -9.53 2.14 2.35
N GLY A 55 -10.68 2.44 2.94
CA GLY A 55 -10.94 2.24 4.37
C GLY A 55 -10.96 0.76 4.76
N VAL A 56 -11.57 -0.11 3.94
CA VAL A 56 -11.54 -1.57 4.17
C VAL A 56 -10.10 -2.11 4.12
N MET A 57 -9.27 -1.63 3.19
CA MET A 57 -7.87 -2.06 3.14
C MET A 57 -7.12 -1.62 4.39
N GLN A 58 -7.35 -0.41 4.91
CA GLN A 58 -6.67 0.12 6.12
C GLN A 58 -6.95 -0.65 7.42
N SER A 59 -7.93 -1.56 7.46
CA SER A 59 -8.18 -2.37 8.66
C SER A 59 -7.15 -3.48 8.86
N TYR A 60 -6.30 -3.76 7.87
CA TYR A 60 -5.28 -4.81 7.97
C TYR A 60 -4.00 -4.26 8.63
N PRO A 61 -3.35 -4.99 9.56
CA PRO A 61 -2.24 -4.47 10.37
C PRO A 61 -1.03 -3.91 9.60
N ILE A 62 -0.78 -4.45 8.40
CA ILE A 62 0.35 -4.12 7.52
C ILE A 62 -0.05 -3.26 6.32
N SER A 63 -1.32 -2.90 6.24
CA SER A 63 -1.85 -2.06 5.17
C SER A 63 -1.70 -0.57 5.47
N GLY A 64 -1.89 0.23 4.43
CA GLY A 64 -2.01 1.68 4.54
C GLY A 64 -0.91 2.39 3.78
N LEU A 65 -0.46 3.52 4.33
CA LEU A 65 0.62 4.29 3.72
C LEU A 65 1.96 3.60 4.01
N PRO A 66 2.85 3.47 3.01
CA PRO A 66 4.17 2.92 3.23
C PRO A 66 4.97 3.82 4.18
N TYR A 67 5.82 3.20 5.00
CA TYR A 67 6.78 3.92 5.83
C TYR A 67 7.83 4.63 4.97
N TYR A 68 8.38 5.71 5.52
CA TYR A 68 9.55 6.35 4.94
C TYR A 68 10.79 5.50 5.24
N PHE A 69 11.56 5.16 4.20
CA PHE A 69 12.85 4.48 4.35
C PHE A 69 13.97 5.38 3.81
N PRO A 70 15.05 5.64 4.56
CA PRO A 70 16.12 6.52 4.09
C PRO A 70 17.03 5.84 3.05
N SER A 71 17.00 4.51 2.93
CA SER A 71 17.82 3.74 1.98
C SER A 71 17.25 2.34 1.75
N TRP A 72 17.74 1.65 0.71
CA TRP A 72 17.38 0.26 0.43
C TRP A 72 17.74 -0.72 1.58
N PRO A 73 18.93 -0.65 2.21
CA PRO A 73 19.25 -1.54 3.33
C PRO A 73 18.34 -1.37 4.56
N GLU A 74 17.79 -0.18 4.81
CA GLU A 74 16.79 -0.01 5.89
C GLU A 74 15.46 -0.67 5.55
N PHE A 75 15.04 -0.59 4.28
CA PHE A 75 13.86 -1.30 3.81
C PHE A 75 14.04 -2.82 3.92
N GLU A 76 15.20 -3.35 3.54
CA GLU A 76 15.53 -4.78 3.70
C GLU A 76 15.49 -5.20 5.17
N ARG A 77 16.14 -4.45 6.07
CA ARG A 77 16.10 -4.71 7.52
C ARG A 77 14.69 -4.74 8.08
N TYR A 78 13.83 -3.84 7.62
CA TYR A 78 12.42 -3.81 8.01
C TYR A 78 11.71 -5.09 7.57
N CYS A 79 11.88 -5.48 6.31
CA CYS A 79 11.29 -6.72 5.79
C CYS A 79 11.79 -7.96 6.55
N ASP A 80 13.09 -8.05 6.79
CA ASP A 80 13.70 -9.13 7.56
C ASP A 80 13.13 -9.22 8.97
N THR A 81 12.93 -8.08 9.64
CA THR A 81 12.33 -8.03 10.97
C THR A 81 10.90 -8.56 10.97
N LEU A 82 10.09 -8.21 9.98
CA LEU A 82 8.71 -8.70 9.86
C LEU A 82 8.66 -10.22 9.62
N LEU A 83 9.57 -10.74 8.80
CA LEU A 83 9.70 -12.18 8.56
C LEU A 83 10.16 -12.92 9.82
N GLN A 84 11.17 -12.39 10.52
CA GLN A 84 11.72 -13.02 11.72
C GLN A 84 10.72 -13.07 12.88
N THR A 85 9.88 -12.05 13.02
CA THR A 85 8.83 -12.01 14.05
C THR A 85 7.60 -12.85 13.69
N GLY A 86 7.51 -13.35 12.46
CA GLY A 86 6.33 -14.05 11.94
C GLY A 86 5.14 -13.12 11.71
N ALA A 87 5.35 -11.80 11.67
CA ALA A 87 4.31 -10.83 11.33
C ALA A 87 3.87 -10.98 9.87
N ILE A 88 4.78 -11.42 8.99
CA ILE A 88 4.51 -11.83 7.61
C ILE A 88 5.19 -13.17 7.31
N ILE A 89 4.67 -13.92 6.34
CA ILE A 89 5.25 -15.20 5.87
C ILE A 89 6.05 -14.97 4.58
N SER A 90 5.66 -13.96 3.79
CA SER A 90 6.35 -13.56 2.58
C SER A 90 6.20 -12.06 2.31
N LEU A 91 7.05 -11.50 1.44
CA LEU A 91 6.92 -10.11 1.00
C LEU A 91 5.60 -9.80 0.27
N LYS A 92 4.84 -10.81 -0.14
CA LYS A 92 3.51 -10.62 -0.75
C LYS A 92 2.43 -10.27 0.27
N ASP A 93 2.73 -10.43 1.55
CA ASP A 93 1.80 -10.11 2.63
C ASP A 93 1.81 -8.60 2.94
N LEU A 94 2.86 -7.87 2.52
CA LEU A 94 2.96 -6.40 2.61
C LEU A 94 1.96 -5.68 1.72
#